data_AF-A0A8H4XSK9-F1
#
_entry.id   AF-A0A8H4XSK9-F1
#
_cell.length_a   1.000
_cell.length_b   1.000
_cell.length_c   1.000
_cell.angle_alpha   90.00
_cell.angle_beta   90.00
_cell.angle_gamma   90.00
#
_symmetry.space_group_name_H-M   'P 1'
#
loop_
_entity.id
_entity.type
_entity.pdbx_description
1 polymer ?
#
loop_
_entity_poly.entity_id
_entity_poly.type
_entity_poly.pdbx_seq_one_letter_code
_entity_poly.pdbx_strand_id
1 'polypeptide(L)'
;MSDNSNSGNFYNRPREEVQNIAKKGGQASHSGGFASMDSSKQRDIASQGGQASSGSFKPGDPKAREAGRKGGSRSGGGYQQDYDNLDYPEE
;
A
#
# COMPACT_ATOMS: atom_id res chain seq x y z
N MET A 1 4.05 -7.22 -28.07
CA MET A 1 5.06 -6.64 -27.15
C MET A 1 4.30 -5.67 -26.29
N SER A 2 4.11 -6.00 -25.01
CA SER A 2 3.32 -5.19 -24.09
C SER A 2 4.16 -4.00 -23.65
N ASP A 3 3.88 -2.83 -24.24
CA ASP A 3 4.37 -1.54 -23.77
C ASP A 3 3.80 -1.29 -22.37
N ASN A 4 4.49 -1.81 -21.35
CA ASN A 4 4.08 -1.70 -19.97
C ASN A 4 4.41 -0.28 -19.46
N SER A 5 3.50 0.65 -19.77
CA SER A 5 3.52 2.08 -19.42
C SER A 5 3.47 2.39 -17.91
N ASN A 6 3.82 1.46 -17.03
CA ASN A 6 3.98 1.75 -15.60
C ASN A 6 5.42 2.20 -15.28
N SER A 7 5.75 3.44 -15.67
CA SER A 7 7.07 4.06 -15.39
C SER A 7 7.42 4.15 -13.90
N GLY A 8 6.44 3.95 -13.01
CA GLY A 8 6.62 3.94 -11.57
C GLY A 8 7.24 2.68 -10.99
N ASN A 9 7.22 1.54 -11.71
CA ASN A 9 7.65 0.25 -11.17
C ASN A 9 9.20 0.10 -11.18
N PHE A 10 9.76 -0.60 -10.19
CA PHE A 10 11.21 -0.86 -10.08
C PHE A 10 11.77 -1.66 -11.26
N TYR A 11 10.93 -2.44 -11.95
CA TYR A 11 11.32 -3.20 -13.14
C TYR A 11 11.77 -2.29 -14.30
N ASN A 12 11.26 -1.05 -14.35
CA ASN A 12 11.56 -0.07 -15.39
C ASN A 12 12.69 0.91 -14.96
N ARG A 13 13.41 0.62 -13.87
CA ARG A 13 14.47 1.49 -13.32
C ARG A 13 15.87 0.88 -13.48
N PRO A 14 16.93 1.69 -13.61
CA PRO A 14 18.31 1.21 -13.57
C PRO A 14 18.62 0.46 -12.28
N ARG A 15 19.36 -0.65 -12.36
CA ARG A 15 19.70 -1.47 -11.19
C ARG A 15 20.41 -0.67 -10.09
N GLU A 16 21.29 0.25 -10.47
CA GLU A 16 21.99 1.12 -9.54
C GLU A 16 21.04 2.02 -8.75
N GLU A 17 20.01 2.57 -9.39
CA GLU A 17 19.00 3.40 -8.75
C GLU A 17 18.20 2.58 -7.72
N VAL A 18 17.77 1.37 -8.10
CA VAL A 18 17.06 0.44 -7.20
C VAL A 18 17.93 0.07 -6.00
N GLN A 19 19.21 -0.23 -6.23
CA GLN A 19 20.17 -0.53 -5.16
C GLN A 19 20.35 0.66 -4.21
N ASN A 20 20.46 1.88 -4.74
CA ASN A 20 20.58 3.09 -3.95
C ASN A 20 19.31 3.36 -3.11
N ILE A 21 18.12 3.11 -3.66
CA ILE A 21 16.85 3.21 -2.93
C ILE A 21 16.81 2.19 -1.79
N ALA A 22 17.14 0.93 -2.07
CA ALA A 22 17.19 -0.13 -1.06
C ALA A 22 18.22 0.18 0.05
N LYS A 23 19.41 0.65 -0.34
CA LYS A 23 20.48 1.05 0.59
C LYS A 23 20.04 2.19 1.50
N LYS A 24 19.41 3.24 0.95
CA LYS A 24 18.86 4.36 1.74
C LYS A 24 17.79 3.88 2.73
N GLY A 25 16.88 3.00 2.30
CA GLY A 25 15.87 2.41 3.19
C GLY A 25 16.47 1.57 4.32
N GLY A 26 17.49 0.76 4.01
CA GLY A 26 18.23 -0.02 5.00
C GLY A 26 19.00 0.85 6.00
N GLN A 27 19.70 1.89 5.53
CA GLN A 27 20.43 2.84 6.38
C GLN A 27 19.51 3.61 7.33
N ALA A 28 18.34 4.05 6.86
CA ALA A 28 17.34 4.71 7.70
C ALA A 28 16.82 3.79 8.83
N SER A 29 16.93 2.47 8.66
CA SER A 29 16.46 1.47 9.61
C SER A 29 17.54 0.99 10.59
N HIS A 30 18.82 1.37 10.41
CA HIS A 30 19.96 0.85 11.19
C HIS A 30 20.19 1.53 12.56
N SER A 31 19.57 2.69 12.82
CA SER A 31 19.83 3.50 14.03
C SER A 31 18.90 3.20 15.22
N GLY A 32 18.26 2.02 15.26
CA GLY A 32 17.40 1.59 16.37
C GLY A 32 15.92 1.68 16.01
N GLY A 33 15.44 0.66 15.30
CA GLY A 33 14.02 0.50 14.96
C GLY A 33 13.21 -0.08 16.11
N PHE A 34 11.93 -0.38 15.83
CA PHE A 34 11.02 -1.02 16.79
C PHE A 34 11.63 -2.27 17.44
N ALA A 35 12.32 -3.12 16.66
CA ALA A 35 12.96 -4.33 17.14
C ALA A 35 14.11 -4.10 18.13
N SER A 36 14.73 -2.92 18.13
CA SER A 36 15.84 -2.56 19.02
C SER A 36 15.37 -1.88 20.31
N MET A 37 14.07 -1.61 20.48
CA MET A 37 13.51 -1.02 21.70
C MET A 37 13.38 -2.04 22.84
N ASP A 38 13.24 -1.56 24.08
CA ASP A 38 12.92 -2.42 25.22
C ASP A 38 11.61 -3.20 25.02
N SER A 39 11.57 -4.46 25.44
CA SER A 39 10.41 -5.34 25.24
C SER A 39 9.10 -4.80 25.82
N SER A 40 9.15 -4.12 26.98
CA SER A 40 7.97 -3.49 27.57
C SER A 40 7.46 -2.34 26.72
N LYS A 41 8.37 -1.47 26.25
CA LYS A 41 8.02 -0.37 25.35
C LYS A 41 7.45 -0.87 24.01
N GLN A 42 7.99 -1.96 23.47
CA GLN A 42 7.45 -2.61 22.27
C GLN A 42 6.00 -3.08 22.51
N ARG A 43 5.74 -3.74 23.65
CA ARG A 43 4.39 -4.21 24.01
C ARG A 43 3.41 -3.06 24.18
N ASP A 44 3.83 -1.97 24.81
CA ASP A 44 2.96 -0.79 25.01
C ASP A 44 2.57 -0.16 23.67
N ILE A 45 3.55 0.03 22.77
CA ILE A 45 3.30 0.57 21.42
C ILE A 45 2.40 -0.38 20.61
N ALA A 46 2.68 -1.69 20.64
CA ALA A 46 1.86 -2.68 19.94
C ALA A 46 0.42 -2.70 20.48
N SER A 47 0.24 -2.61 21.80
CA SER A 47 -1.07 -2.54 22.46
C SER A 47 -1.84 -1.28 22.04
N GLN A 48 -1.19 -0.11 22.05
CA GLN A 48 -1.80 1.14 21.59
C GLN A 48 -2.21 1.06 20.12
N GLY A 49 -1.38 0.46 19.26
CA GLY A 49 -1.71 0.22 17.85
C GLY A 49 -2.91 -0.71 17.68
N GLY A 50 -3.02 -1.76 18.51
CA GLY A 50 -4.16 -2.65 18.55
C GLY A 50 -5.45 -1.97 19.01
N GLN A 51 -5.38 -1.15 20.06
CA GLN A 51 -6.52 -0.38 20.59
C GLN A 51 -7.02 0.70 19.62
N ALA A 52 -6.10 1.34 18.89
CA ALA A 52 -6.45 2.33 17.87
C ALA A 52 -7.00 1.71 16.58
N SER A 53 -6.75 0.41 16.36
CA SER A 53 -7.26 -0.32 15.21
C SER A 53 -8.73 -0.70 15.42
N SER A 54 -9.55 -0.55 14.38
CA SER A 54 -10.92 -1.06 14.36
C SER A 54 -10.99 -2.60 14.20
N GLY A 55 -9.85 -3.29 14.19
CA GLY A 55 -9.74 -4.72 13.93
C GLY A 55 -9.77 -5.06 12.43
N SER A 56 -9.91 -6.35 12.14
CA SER A 56 -10.01 -6.86 10.76
C SER A 56 -11.41 -6.64 10.20
N PHE A 57 -11.48 -6.23 8.94
CA PHE A 57 -12.76 -6.13 8.23
C PHE A 57 -13.31 -7.51 7.87
N LYS A 58 -14.64 -7.64 7.84
CA LYS A 58 -15.29 -8.84 7.28
C LYS A 58 -15.28 -8.77 5.74
N PRO A 59 -15.32 -9.93 5.04
CA PRO A 59 -15.57 -9.93 3.60
C PRO A 59 -16.86 -9.17 3.27
N GLY A 60 -16.78 -8.22 2.33
CA GLY A 60 -17.92 -7.38 1.94
C GLY A 60 -18.22 -6.18 2.85
N ASP A 61 -17.41 -5.93 3.89
CA ASP A 61 -17.61 -4.78 4.78
C ASP A 61 -17.48 -3.45 4.02
N PRO A 62 -18.49 -2.55 4.06
CA PRO A 62 -18.42 -1.25 3.40
C PRO A 62 -17.23 -0.40 3.88
N LYS A 63 -16.81 -0.53 5.15
CA LYS A 63 -15.66 0.19 5.70
C LYS A 63 -14.35 -0.28 5.06
N ALA A 64 -14.20 -1.58 4.78
CA ALA A 64 -13.07 -2.10 4.01
C ALA A 64 -13.03 -1.50 2.61
N ARG A 65 -14.19 -1.47 1.93
CA ARG A 65 -14.31 -0.93 0.57
C ARG A 65 -13.94 0.55 0.54
N GLU A 66 -14.41 1.34 1.50
CA GLU A 66 -14.06 2.75 1.61
C GLU A 66 -12.58 2.98 1.94
N ALA A 67 -12.03 2.23 2.91
CA ALA A 67 -10.62 2.31 3.27
C ALA A 67 -9.70 1.93 2.09
N GLY A 68 -10.06 0.86 1.36
CA GLY A 68 -9.37 0.44 0.14
C GLY A 68 -9.46 1.50 -0.97
N ARG A 69 -10.65 2.07 -1.21
CA ARG A 69 -10.86 3.16 -2.18
C ARG A 69 -9.99 4.38 -1.83
N LYS A 70 -9.96 4.78 -0.57
CA LYS A 70 -9.14 5.92 -0.08
C LYS A 70 -7.64 5.63 -0.16
N GLY A 71 -7.23 4.39 0.07
CA GLY A 71 -5.84 3.96 -0.11
C GLY A 71 -5.43 3.99 -1.59
N GLY A 72 -6.29 3.49 -2.47
CA GLY A 72 -6.06 3.45 -3.92
C GLY A 72 -6.11 4.82 -4.60
N SER A 73 -6.89 5.78 -4.08
CA SER A 73 -7.00 7.12 -4.68
C SER A 73 -5.70 7.92 -4.62
N ARG A 74 -4.77 7.59 -3.72
CA ARG A 74 -3.43 8.19 -3.66
C ARG A 74 -2.46 7.57 -4.65
N SER A 75 -2.81 6.42 -5.20
CA SER A 75 -1.96 5.60 -6.07
C SER A 75 -2.24 5.85 -7.54
N GLY A 76 -2.68 7.05 -7.97
CA GLY A 76 -2.83 7.44 -9.38
C GLY A 76 -3.71 6.55 -10.28
N GLY A 77 -4.35 5.51 -9.75
CA GLY A 77 -5.15 4.53 -10.48
C GLY A 77 -6.61 4.96 -10.55
N GLY A 78 -6.84 6.17 -11.06
CA GLY A 78 -8.18 6.61 -11.42
C GLY A 78 -8.57 5.98 -12.75
N TYR A 79 -9.05 4.74 -12.76
CA TYR A 79 -9.96 4.33 -13.82
C TYR A 79 -11.27 5.08 -13.53
N GLN A 80 -11.49 6.14 -14.31
CA GLN A 80 -12.79 6.79 -14.45
C GLN A 80 -13.81 5.66 -14.67
N GLN A 81 -14.89 5.68 -13.90
CA GLN A 81 -16.00 4.76 -14.11
C GLN A 81 -16.92 5.39 -15.15
N ASP A 82 -16.64 5.10 -16.41
CA ASP A 82 -17.50 5.35 -17.57
C ASP A 82 -18.20 4.04 -17.96
N TYR A 83 -18.95 3.45 -17.02
CA TYR A 83 -19.81 2.28 -17.26
C TYR A 83 -21.27 2.66 -17.54
N ASP A 84 -21.61 3.96 -17.54
CA ASP A 84 -23.00 4.43 -17.74
C ASP A 84 -23.47 4.37 -19.21
N ASN A 85 -22.69 3.77 -20.13
CA ASN A 85 -23.03 3.73 -21.56
C ASN A 85 -22.64 2.40 -22.27
N LEU A 86 -22.69 1.28 -21.55
CA LEU A 86 -22.59 -0.04 -22.17
C LEU A 86 -24.00 -0.60 -22.36
N ASP A 87 -24.54 -0.39 -23.56
CA ASP A 87 -25.69 -1.09 -24.09
C ASP A 87 -25.33 -2.58 -24.18
N TYR A 88 -25.90 -3.40 -23.29
CA TYR A 88 -25.73 -4.84 -23.30
C TYR A 88 -26.65 -5.41 -24.39
N PRO A 89 -26.12 -6.05 -25.45
CA PRO A 89 -26.99 -6.80 -26.36
C PRO A 89 -27.59 -7.98 -25.59
N GLU A 90 -28.91 -8.06 -25.58
CA GLU A 90 -29.63 -9.25 -25.12
C GLU A 90 -29.41 -10.40 -26.12
N GLU A 91 -28.91 -11.53 -25.63
CA GLU A 91 -29.12 -12.84 -26.25
C GLU A 91 -30.09 -13.66 -25.42
#